data_AF-A0A0V0QBV6-F1
#
_entry.id   AF-A0A0V0QBV6-F1
#
_cell.length_a   1.000
_cell.length_b   1.000
_cell.length_c   1.000
_cell.angle_alpha   90.00
_cell.angle_beta   90.00
_cell.angle_gamma   90.00
#
_symmetry.space_group_name_H-M   'P 1'
#
loop_
_entity.id
_entity.type
_entity.pdbx_description
1 polymer ?
#
loop_
_entity_poly.entity_id
_entity_poly.type
_entity_poly.pdbx_seq_one_letter_code
_entity_poly.pdbx_strand_id
1 'polypeptide(L)'
;MELEVTYDEFLQMYPPLKTEFFKLIPKVLSEYYFVRYRPPFLILSDNPDNFDDVDTGELLDLYDLLQDYKNIYKQSFHLIKQFFYITQFQEDFLVSKDGNDTGIMIFGPFSPKKVILLGILKEFRQNKYQFLKIMKGIKDNLDDFMSKNK
;
A
#
# COMPACT_ATOMS: atom_id res chain seq x y z
N MET A 1 5.51 14.78 24.60
CA MET A 1 5.42 15.77 23.51
C MET A 1 5.74 14.99 22.26
N GLU A 2 4.71 14.50 21.57
CA GLU A 2 4.86 13.77 20.31
C GLU A 2 5.26 14.80 19.24
N LEU A 3 6.37 14.55 18.55
CA LEU A 3 6.71 15.33 17.36
C LEU A 3 5.75 14.88 16.26
N GLU A 4 4.76 15.72 15.95
CA GLU A 4 3.93 15.58 14.75
C GLU A 4 4.85 15.76 13.53
N VAL A 5 5.28 14.64 12.93
CA VAL A 5 5.99 14.68 11.64
C VAL A 5 4.96 15.08 10.59
N THR A 6 5.15 16.26 10.01
CA THR A 6 4.24 16.77 8.97
C THR A 6 4.42 16.02 7.66
N TYR A 7 3.39 15.99 6.81
CA TYR A 7 3.48 15.36 5.49
C TYR A 7 4.60 15.94 4.62
N ASP A 8 4.91 17.23 4.77
CA ASP A 8 5.99 17.88 4.05
C ASP A 8 7.38 17.38 4.51
N GLU A 9 7.56 17.11 5.80
CA GLU A 9 8.77 16.45 6.32
C GLU A 9 8.88 15.01 5.82
N PHE A 10 7.76 14.29 5.74
CA PHE A 10 7.70 12.96 5.14
C PHE A 10 8.08 12.98 3.65
N LEU A 11 7.55 13.92 2.87
CA LEU A 11 7.90 14.06 1.45
C LEU A 11 9.37 14.46 1.22
N GLN A 12 9.99 15.21 2.14
CA GLN A 12 11.43 15.52 2.08
C GLN A 12 12.30 14.28 2.32
N MET A 13 11.83 13.32 3.14
CA MET A 13 12.50 12.05 3.37
C MET A 13 12.30 11.04 2.22
N TYR A 14 11.20 11.19 1.46
CA TYR A 14 10.79 10.30 0.36
C TYR A 14 10.43 11.09 -0.90
N PRO A 15 11.43 11.59 -1.65
CA PRO A 15 11.15 12.40 -2.83
C PRO A 15 10.30 11.61 -3.84
N PRO A 16 9.24 12.21 -4.39
CA PRO A 16 8.35 11.54 -5.32
C PRO A 16 9.16 11.01 -6.51
N LEU A 17 8.96 9.74 -6.86
CA LEU A 17 9.51 9.20 -8.10
C LEU A 17 8.88 9.93 -9.29
N LYS A 18 9.65 10.07 -10.38
CA LYS A 18 9.17 10.66 -11.64
C LYS A 18 7.82 10.06 -12.02
N THR A 19 6.88 10.91 -12.44
CA THR A 19 5.47 10.63 -12.80
C THR A 19 5.25 9.52 -13.83
N GLU A 20 6.29 8.88 -14.36
CA GLU A 20 6.20 7.87 -15.41
C GLU A 20 5.97 6.44 -14.90
N PHE A 21 6.19 6.15 -13.62
CA PHE A 21 6.04 4.77 -13.11
C PHE A 21 4.58 4.26 -13.16
N PHE A 22 3.57 5.14 -13.15
CA PHE A 22 2.17 4.72 -13.32
C PHE A 22 1.89 4.11 -14.70
N LYS A 23 2.69 4.46 -15.71
CA LYS A 23 2.60 3.87 -17.07
C LYS A 23 2.99 2.38 -17.08
N LEU A 24 3.60 1.88 -16.00
CA LEU A 24 3.97 0.47 -15.83
C LEU A 24 2.78 -0.42 -15.43
N ILE A 25 1.67 0.19 -15.02
CA ILE A 25 0.46 -0.56 -14.67
C ILE A 25 -0.25 -0.89 -15.99
N PRO A 26 -0.45 -2.19 -16.32
CA PRO A 26 -1.13 -2.58 -17.54
C PRO A 26 -2.48 -1.90 -17.68
N LYS A 27 -2.76 -1.28 -18.83
CA LYS A 27 -4.03 -0.58 -19.10
C LYS A 27 -5.26 -1.47 -18.90
N VAL A 28 -5.12 -2.78 -19.14
CA VAL A 28 -6.19 -3.75 -18.90
C VAL A 28 -6.64 -3.78 -17.43
N LEU A 29 -5.78 -3.40 -16.49
CA LEU A 29 -6.15 -3.31 -15.07
C LEU A 29 -6.95 -2.04 -14.75
N SER A 30 -6.81 -0.97 -15.54
CA SER A 30 -7.52 0.30 -15.30
C SER A 30 -9.03 0.23 -15.52
N GLU A 31 -9.53 -0.85 -16.13
CA GLU A 31 -10.96 -1.13 -16.27
C GLU A 31 -11.58 -1.67 -14.97
N TYR A 32 -10.75 -2.22 -14.08
CA TYR A 32 -11.20 -2.93 -12.87
C TYR A 32 -10.68 -2.28 -11.59
N TYR A 33 -9.58 -1.53 -11.68
CA TYR A 33 -8.91 -0.96 -10.53
C TYR A 33 -8.41 0.44 -10.82
N PHE A 34 -8.56 1.28 -9.81
CA PHE A 34 -8.07 2.64 -9.78
C PHE A 34 -6.73 2.69 -9.07
N VAL A 35 -5.90 3.67 -9.43
CA VAL A 35 -4.55 3.82 -8.90
C VAL A 35 -4.34 5.24 -8.43
N ARG A 36 -3.77 5.40 -7.23
CA ARG A 36 -3.32 6.69 -6.69
C ARG A 36 -1.95 6.52 -6.05
N TYR A 37 -1.01 7.43 -6.31
CA TYR A 37 0.27 7.44 -5.59
C TYR A 37 0.23 8.49 -4.51
N ARG A 38 0.56 8.07 -3.30
CA ARG A 38 0.82 8.91 -2.15
C ARG A 38 2.16 8.43 -1.58
N PRO A 39 3.31 9.03 -1.97
CA PRO A 39 4.62 8.53 -1.62
C PRO A 39 4.71 8.13 -0.13
N PRO A 40 5.31 6.97 0.22
CA PRO A 40 5.90 5.96 -0.65
C PRO A 40 4.89 4.97 -1.26
N PHE A 41 3.59 5.10 -0.96
CA PHE A 41 2.57 4.15 -1.34
C PHE A 41 2.06 4.34 -2.76
N LEU A 42 2.15 3.28 -3.57
CA LEU A 42 1.33 3.11 -4.76
C LEU A 42 0.08 2.36 -4.36
N ILE A 43 -1.06 3.04 -4.36
CA ILE A 43 -2.34 2.52 -3.89
C ILE A 43 -3.16 2.03 -5.08
N LEU A 44 -3.59 0.78 -5.03
CA LEU A 44 -4.52 0.15 -5.96
C LEU A 44 -5.85 -0.12 -5.23
N SER A 45 -6.98 0.24 -5.85
CA SER A 45 -8.29 -0.10 -5.29
C SER A 45 -9.34 -0.41 -6.33
N ASP A 46 -10.27 -1.30 -6.01
CA ASP A 46 -11.46 -1.62 -6.80
C ASP A 46 -12.57 -0.56 -6.69
N ASN A 47 -12.48 0.32 -5.70
CA ASN A 47 -13.44 1.38 -5.44
C ASN A 47 -12.74 2.75 -5.35
N PRO A 48 -13.04 3.72 -6.22
CA PRO A 48 -12.37 5.01 -6.21
C PRO A 48 -12.67 5.82 -4.95
N ASP A 49 -13.85 5.63 -4.33
CA ASP A 49 -14.24 6.34 -3.11
C ASP A 49 -13.29 6.04 -1.94
N ASN A 50 -12.63 4.87 -1.95
CA ASN A 50 -11.68 4.50 -0.91
C ASN A 50 -10.55 5.53 -0.80
N PHE A 51 -10.16 6.19 -1.89
CA PHE A 51 -9.05 7.14 -1.82
C PHE A 51 -9.40 8.47 -1.14
N ASP A 52 -10.68 8.84 -1.10
CA ASP A 52 -11.12 10.05 -0.41
C ASP A 52 -11.17 9.83 1.11
N ASP A 53 -11.15 8.56 1.54
CA ASP A 53 -11.08 8.15 2.93
C ASP A 53 -9.67 7.83 3.42
N VAL A 54 -8.67 7.69 2.53
CA VAL A 54 -7.26 7.48 2.93
C VAL A 54 -6.66 8.79 3.45
N ASP A 55 -6.57 8.92 4.77
CA ASP A 55 -5.92 10.05 5.39
C ASP A 55 -4.39 9.91 5.37
N THR A 56 -3.71 11.06 5.40
CA THR A 56 -2.26 11.13 5.47
C THR A 56 -1.72 10.58 6.78
N GLY A 57 -2.38 10.86 7.92
CA GLY A 57 -1.97 10.32 9.22
C GLY A 57 -1.99 8.80 9.24
N GLU A 58 -3.05 8.19 8.70
CA GLU A 58 -3.18 6.74 8.57
C GLU A 58 -2.03 6.11 7.74
N LEU A 59 -1.58 6.79 6.66
CA LEU A 59 -0.45 6.31 5.86
C LEU A 59 0.89 6.43 6.60
N LEU A 60 1.06 7.45 7.45
CA LEU A 60 2.26 7.59 8.28
C LEU A 60 2.29 6.50 9.36
N ASP A 61 1.19 6.30 10.07
CA ASP A 61 1.06 5.26 11.09
C ASP A 61 1.30 3.87 10.47
N LEU A 62 0.74 3.62 9.29
CA LEU A 62 0.97 2.39 8.53
C LEU A 62 2.44 2.25 8.12
N TYR A 63 3.10 3.33 7.72
CA TYR A 63 4.52 3.29 7.35
C TYR A 63 5.39 2.91 8.54
N ASP A 64 5.18 3.57 9.69
CA ASP A 64 5.91 3.31 10.93
C ASP A 64 5.69 1.88 11.42
N LEU A 65 4.45 1.38 11.33
CA LEU A 65 4.11 -0.01 11.58
C LEU A 65 4.95 -0.96 10.71
N LEU A 66 5.03 -0.69 9.41
CA LEU A 66 5.79 -1.51 8.45
C LEU A 66 7.30 -1.51 8.72
N GLN A 67 7.82 -0.50 9.43
CA GLN A 67 9.22 -0.48 9.87
C GLN A 67 9.48 -1.40 11.08
N ASP A 68 8.48 -1.68 11.92
CA ASP A 68 8.62 -2.57 13.09
C ASP A 68 8.35 -4.05 12.75
N TYR A 69 9.25 -4.62 11.96
CA TYR A 69 9.18 -6.02 11.49
C TYR A 69 9.04 -7.05 12.62
N LYS A 70 9.51 -6.74 13.84
CA LYS A 70 9.56 -7.69 14.95
C LYS A 70 8.21 -7.87 15.64
N ASN A 71 7.34 -6.86 15.61
CA ASN A 71 6.09 -6.89 16.38
C ASN A 71 4.83 -6.80 15.52
N ILE A 72 4.96 -6.51 14.23
CA ILE A 72 3.84 -6.24 13.32
C ILE A 72 2.73 -7.30 13.30
N TYR A 73 3.06 -8.59 13.50
CA TYR A 73 2.06 -9.67 13.49
C TYR A 73 1.00 -9.60 14.62
N LYS A 74 1.22 -8.79 15.66
CA LYS A 74 0.25 -8.57 16.76
C LYS A 74 -0.52 -7.26 16.65
N GLN A 75 -0.30 -6.51 15.58
CA GLN A 75 -0.78 -5.14 15.48
C GLN A 75 -2.04 -5.05 14.62
N SER A 76 -2.76 -3.96 14.85
CA SER A 76 -3.85 -3.46 14.01
C SER A 76 -3.49 -2.06 13.57
N PHE A 77 -4.06 -1.61 12.47
CA PHE A 77 -3.88 -0.25 12.00
C PHE A 77 -5.19 0.32 11.47
N HIS A 78 -5.22 1.65 11.36
CA HIS A 78 -6.30 2.36 10.71
C HIS A 78 -5.94 2.65 9.27
N LEU A 79 -6.90 2.45 8.37
CA LEU A 79 -6.85 2.95 7.02
C LEU A 79 -8.28 3.12 6.52
N ILE A 80 -8.54 4.09 5.64
CA ILE A 80 -9.87 4.35 5.08
C ILE A 80 -10.95 4.50 6.17
N LYS A 81 -10.59 5.12 7.30
CA LYS A 81 -11.44 5.32 8.48
C LYS A 81 -11.92 4.01 9.12
N GLN A 82 -11.22 2.91 8.89
CA GLN A 82 -11.56 1.57 9.39
C GLN A 82 -10.37 0.89 10.07
N PHE A 83 -10.67 0.03 11.04
CA PHE A 83 -9.68 -0.81 11.70
C PHE A 83 -9.42 -2.10 10.91
N PHE A 84 -8.14 -2.38 10.69
CA PHE A 84 -7.69 -3.61 10.05
C PHE A 84 -6.85 -4.46 10.98
N TYR A 85 -7.15 -5.76 11.01
CA TYR A 85 -6.37 -6.75 11.74
C TYR A 85 -5.45 -7.50 10.80
N ILE A 86 -4.17 -7.59 11.15
CA ILE A 86 -3.19 -8.32 10.37
C ILE A 86 -3.47 -9.83 10.51
N THR A 87 -3.61 -10.51 9.37
CA THR A 87 -3.94 -11.94 9.29
C THR A 87 -2.84 -12.79 8.70
N GLN A 88 -1.94 -12.18 7.92
CA GLN A 88 -0.77 -12.83 7.36
C GLN A 88 0.35 -11.81 7.26
N PHE A 89 1.56 -12.23 7.60
CA PHE A 89 2.76 -11.43 7.44
C PHE A 89 3.96 -12.31 7.09
N GLN A 90 4.67 -11.92 6.04
CA GLN A 90 5.91 -12.52 5.52
C GLN A 90 6.84 -11.37 5.10
N GLU A 91 8.14 -11.62 4.95
CA GLU A 91 9.23 -10.62 4.83
C GLU A 91 9.02 -9.37 3.93
N ASP A 92 8.14 -9.40 2.95
CA ASP A 92 7.74 -8.19 2.20
C ASP A 92 6.26 -8.22 1.82
N PHE A 93 5.45 -8.93 2.59
CA PHE A 93 4.04 -9.16 2.28
C PHE A 93 3.17 -9.17 3.53
N LEU A 94 2.15 -8.34 3.53
CA LEU A 94 1.16 -8.24 4.61
C LEU A 94 -0.24 -8.40 4.04
N VAL A 95 -1.09 -9.12 4.77
CA VAL A 95 -2.54 -9.17 4.53
C VAL A 95 -3.27 -8.81 5.80
N SER A 96 -4.20 -7.86 5.70
CA SER A 96 -5.13 -7.53 6.77
C SER A 96 -6.57 -7.51 6.26
N LYS A 97 -7.52 -7.56 7.20
CA LYS A 97 -8.95 -7.52 6.91
C LYS A 97 -9.68 -6.70 7.96
N ASP A 98 -10.77 -6.08 7.53
CA ASP A 98 -11.78 -5.53 8.43
C ASP A 98 -12.78 -6.63 8.84
N GLY A 99 -13.78 -6.28 9.66
CA GLY A 99 -14.90 -7.16 9.99
C GLY A 99 -15.97 -7.27 8.90
N ASN A 100 -15.91 -6.42 7.86
CA ASN A 100 -16.96 -6.16 6.87
C ASN A 100 -16.63 -6.66 5.45
N ASP A 101 -15.59 -7.50 5.32
CA ASP A 101 -15.12 -8.12 4.07
C ASP A 101 -14.34 -7.18 3.13
N THR A 102 -13.81 -6.07 3.65
CA THR A 102 -12.71 -5.34 3.02
C THR A 102 -11.38 -5.92 3.48
N GLY A 103 -10.42 -6.02 2.58
CA GLY A 103 -9.07 -6.40 2.96
C GLY A 103 -8.01 -5.54 2.30
N ILE A 104 -6.85 -5.53 2.96
CA ILE A 104 -5.67 -4.83 2.49
C ILE A 104 -4.58 -5.86 2.23
N MET A 105 -3.91 -5.71 1.08
CA MET A 105 -2.68 -6.43 0.76
C MET A 105 -1.56 -5.44 0.56
N ILE A 106 -0.41 -5.66 1.17
CA ILE A 106 0.74 -4.77 1.07
C ILE A 106 1.94 -5.57 0.59
N PHE A 107 2.59 -5.11 -0.46
CA PHE A 107 3.89 -5.60 -0.90
C PHE A 107 4.96 -4.55 -0.63
N GLY A 108 6.06 -4.97 0.01
CA GLY A 108 7.25 -4.17 0.31
C GLY A 108 8.05 -3.82 -0.95
N PRO A 109 9.36 -3.52 -0.87
CA PRO A 109 10.16 -3.60 0.34
C PRO A 109 9.78 -2.53 1.36
N PHE A 110 9.64 -2.92 2.62
CA PHE A 110 9.31 -2.00 3.72
C PHE A 110 10.54 -1.22 4.20
N SER A 111 11.30 -0.66 3.27
CA SER A 111 12.55 0.07 3.54
C SER A 111 12.48 1.52 3.05
N PRO A 112 13.29 2.43 3.62
CA PRO A 112 13.30 3.82 3.21
C PRO A 112 13.55 4.00 1.70
N LYS A 113 12.91 5.02 1.10
CA LYS A 113 13.08 5.43 -0.31
C LYS A 113 12.65 4.36 -1.34
N LYS A 114 11.82 3.40 -0.96
CA LYS A 114 11.22 2.40 -1.85
C LYS A 114 9.72 2.61 -1.97
N VAL A 115 9.15 2.23 -3.12
CA VAL A 115 7.71 2.23 -3.32
C VAL A 115 7.12 1.02 -2.64
N ILE A 116 6.06 1.25 -1.87
CA ILE A 116 5.26 0.19 -1.24
C ILE A 116 3.97 0.07 -2.03
N LEU A 117 3.66 -1.13 -2.51
CA LEU A 117 2.42 -1.38 -3.24
C LEU A 117 1.32 -1.75 -2.23
N LEU A 118 0.33 -0.89 -2.09
CA LEU A 118 -0.81 -1.02 -1.19
C LEU A 118 -2.07 -1.33 -2.00
N GLY A 119 -2.77 -2.40 -1.69
CA GLY A 119 -4.00 -2.81 -2.36
C GLY A 119 -5.18 -2.82 -1.40
N ILE A 120 -6.29 -2.17 -1.76
CA ILE A 120 -7.53 -2.10 -0.98
C ILE A 120 -8.65 -2.74 -1.81
N LEU A 121 -9.27 -3.79 -1.28
CA LEU A 121 -10.23 -4.63 -2.01
C LEU A 121 -11.49 -4.88 -1.18
N LYS A 122 -12.67 -4.60 -1.76
CA LYS A 122 -13.97 -5.05 -1.24
C LYS A 122 -14.26 -6.49 -1.67
N GLU A 123 -15.21 -7.14 -0.98
CA GLU A 123 -15.55 -8.56 -1.24
C GLU A 123 -14.31 -9.47 -1.16
N PHE A 124 -13.45 -9.18 -0.19
CA PHE A 124 -12.11 -9.71 -0.08
C PHE A 124 -12.08 -11.25 -0.10
N ARG A 125 -13.01 -11.91 0.59
CA ARG A 125 -13.09 -13.38 0.61
C ARG A 125 -13.22 -13.99 -0.78
N GLN A 126 -13.98 -13.34 -1.67
CA GLN A 126 -14.25 -13.84 -3.01
C GLN A 126 -13.09 -13.52 -3.96
N ASN A 127 -12.58 -12.29 -3.89
CA ASN A 127 -11.70 -11.75 -4.92
C ASN A 127 -10.20 -11.80 -4.56
N LYS A 128 -9.83 -12.11 -3.31
CA LYS A 128 -8.44 -12.03 -2.81
C LYS A 128 -7.41 -12.75 -3.68
N TYR A 129 -7.70 -13.92 -4.22
CA TYR A 129 -6.70 -14.70 -4.97
C TYR A 129 -6.41 -14.10 -6.34
N GLN A 130 -7.44 -13.57 -7.01
CA GLN A 130 -7.26 -12.88 -8.28
C GLN A 130 -6.53 -11.56 -8.05
N PHE A 131 -6.94 -10.80 -7.02
CA PHE A 131 -6.29 -9.55 -6.66
C PHE A 131 -4.82 -9.73 -6.28
N LEU A 132 -4.49 -10.78 -5.53
CA LEU A 132 -3.11 -11.12 -5.18
C LEU A 132 -2.22 -11.34 -6.42
N LYS A 133 -2.73 -12.05 -7.43
CA LYS A 133 -1.99 -12.27 -8.69
C LYS A 133 -1.73 -10.96 -9.42
N ILE A 134 -2.70 -10.06 -9.43
CA ILE A 134 -2.59 -8.73 -10.05
C ILE A 134 -1.55 -7.90 -9.32
N MET A 135 -1.68 -7.77 -8.00
CA MET A 135 -0.75 -7.04 -7.13
C MET A 135 0.69 -7.55 -7.30
N LYS A 136 0.88 -8.87 -7.34
CA LYS A 136 2.19 -9.46 -7.58
C LYS A 136 2.78 -9.08 -8.95
N GLY A 137 1.99 -9.12 -10.02
CA GLY A 137 2.46 -8.70 -11.34
C GLY A 137 2.86 -7.22 -11.40
N ILE A 138 2.13 -6.35 -10.69
CA ILE A 138 2.52 -4.93 -10.56
C ILE A 138 3.82 -4.80 -9.78
N LYS A 139 3.96 -5.55 -8.67
CA LYS A 139 5.17 -5.56 -7.85
C LYS A 139 6.41 -5.97 -8.67
N ASP A 140 6.31 -7.04 -9.46
CA ASP A 140 7.41 -7.51 -10.30
C ASP A 140 7.84 -6.42 -11.32
N ASN A 141 6.88 -5.71 -11.93
CA ASN A 141 7.16 -4.59 -12.83
C ASN A 141 7.80 -3.39 -12.12
N LEU A 142 7.35 -3.09 -10.89
CA LEU A 142 7.94 -2.03 -10.07
C LEU A 142 9.39 -2.36 -9.71
N ASP A 143 9.67 -3.60 -9.32
CA ASP A 143 11.04 -4.04 -9.00
C ASP A 143 11.97 -3.91 -10.19
N ASP A 144 11.53 -4.38 -11.37
CA ASP A 144 12.30 -4.25 -12.61
C ASP A 144 12.62 -2.77 -12.93
N PHE A 145 11.61 -1.89 -12.84
CA PHE A 145 11.80 -0.45 -13.04
C PHE A 145 12.76 0.18 -12.03
N MET A 146 12.60 -0.14 -10.74
CA MET A 146 13.45 0.39 -9.67
C MET A 146 14.89 -0.13 -9.76
N SER A 147 15.10 -1.33 -10.32
CA SER A 147 16.43 -1.89 -10.54
C SER A 147 17.19 -1.18 -11.67
N LYS A 148 16.47 -0.74 -12.72
CA LYS A 148 17.03 -0.06 -13.91
C LYS A 148 17.34 1.42 -13.68
N ASN A 149 16.69 2.05 -12.69
CA ASN A 149 16.84 3.47 -12.37
C ASN A 149 17.66 3.72 -11.09
N LYS A 150 18.56 2.80 -10.72
CA LYS A 150 19.48 2.95 -9.58
C LYS A 150 20.53 4.04 -9.80
#